data_AF-A0A8H6FAD7-F1
#
_entry.id   AF-A0A8H6FAD7-F1
#
_cell.length_a   1.000
_cell.length_b   1.000
_cell.length_c   1.000
_cell.angle_alpha   90.00
_cell.angle_beta   90.00
_cell.angle_gamma   90.00
#
_symmetry.space_group_name_H-M   'P 1'
#
loop_
_entity.id
_entity.type
_entity.pdbx_description
1 polymer ?
#
loop_
_entity_poly.entity_id
_entity_poly.type
_entity_poly.pdbx_seq_one_letter_code
_entity_poly.pdbx_strand_id
1 'polypeptide(L)'
;MPRYLVLRRSGVHRAACFALYRAILRQKHKLQLNEHHQHLFRKPIRAVFKRNSKLQSPPQISTALQLGYETLDGLNDGVRQQRLLNRILELASPASTSAQPEDLPSSPQTKIAPAQKTPRRHAARYPGARRTLDRPFFHLSGRRHVPKLINANRVPFLRLKKPQPPFLSRVIRDTVKTREHRILRAARLTSELPTAADEDEWDEILDEQFESDCRGPEVHPWQHEVQRALDSNHKLQVEAIQKRADISANMYTIQEQEKALAEEEKLRIRDEKHKATKARRLARRGLTESEVQERLYPQIEDKEVAKQGQEEARQPKMKQEWRLRGGKYKTSDELRRIKEASLRPKTDAEIAKIKEARARRKEEESEKKAEKLNRKQENASFWEQKLNKAKDSTNKRLGSEKQAKPPKSGVVRRNDYESIQPQPEIPPLLEELVESRKAAVWHQVHG
;
A
#
# COMPACT_ATOMS: atom_id res chain seq x y z
N MET A 1 31.97 -20.10 4.82
CA MET A 1 30.79 -20.10 3.91
C MET A 1 29.50 -20.08 4.72
N PRO A 2 28.53 -19.19 4.41
CA PRO A 2 27.32 -19.06 5.20
C PRO A 2 26.44 -20.33 5.09
N ARG A 3 26.11 -20.96 6.22
CA ARG A 3 25.44 -22.27 6.34
C ARG A 3 23.91 -22.25 6.10
N TYR A 4 23.34 -21.14 5.60
CA TYR A 4 21.88 -20.92 5.65
C TYR A 4 21.18 -20.78 4.29
N LEU A 5 21.89 -20.95 3.18
CA LEU A 5 21.22 -20.99 1.87
C LEU A 5 20.57 -22.36 1.66
N VAL A 6 19.24 -22.38 1.65
CA VAL A 6 18.46 -23.55 1.24
C VAL A 6 18.97 -24.01 -0.13
N LEU A 7 19.65 -25.16 -0.20
CA LEU A 7 20.35 -25.66 -1.38
C LEU A 7 19.50 -25.67 -2.66
N ARG A 8 18.19 -25.88 -2.54
CA ARG A 8 17.24 -25.81 -3.67
C ARG A 8 17.20 -24.44 -4.37
N ARG A 9 17.54 -23.37 -3.66
CA ARG A 9 17.63 -22.00 -4.17
C ARG A 9 19.04 -21.62 -4.63
N SER A 10 20.05 -22.47 -4.37
CA SER A 10 21.38 -22.29 -4.93
C SER A 10 21.34 -22.52 -6.45
N GLY A 11 21.77 -21.52 -7.22
CA GLY A 11 21.91 -21.64 -8.68
C GLY A 11 22.89 -22.74 -9.06
N VAL A 12 23.99 -22.88 -8.31
CA VAL A 12 25.04 -23.90 -8.52
C VAL A 12 24.47 -25.32 -8.41
N HIS A 13 23.68 -25.58 -7.36
CA HIS A 13 23.06 -26.90 -7.18
C HIS A 13 22.08 -27.24 -8.32
N ARG A 14 21.27 -26.26 -8.75
CA ARG A 14 20.37 -26.45 -9.90
C ARG A 14 21.15 -26.75 -11.18
N ALA A 15 22.23 -26.03 -11.44
CA ALA A 15 23.10 -26.24 -12.60
C ALA A 15 23.71 -27.64 -12.58
N ALA A 16 24.27 -28.08 -11.44
CA ALA A 16 24.84 -29.41 -11.27
C ALA A 16 23.80 -30.54 -11.51
N CYS A 17 22.62 -30.43 -10.92
CA CYS A 17 21.52 -31.39 -11.13
C CYS A 17 21.09 -31.45 -12.61
N PHE A 18 21.00 -30.30 -13.30
CA PHE A 18 20.65 -30.27 -14.73
C PHE A 18 21.77 -30.83 -15.61
N ALA A 19 23.03 -30.55 -15.29
CA ALA A 19 24.18 -31.09 -15.99
C ALA A 19 24.20 -32.62 -15.87
N LEU A 20 24.02 -33.16 -14.66
CA LEU A 20 23.96 -34.60 -14.41
C LEU A 20 22.77 -35.26 -15.13
N TYR A 21 21.57 -34.68 -15.02
CA TYR A 21 20.39 -35.17 -15.73
C TYR A 21 20.61 -35.20 -17.25
N ARG A 22 21.22 -34.15 -17.81
CA ARG A 22 21.55 -34.09 -19.25
C ARG A 22 22.64 -35.09 -19.63
N ALA A 23 23.66 -35.27 -18.79
CA ALA A 23 24.74 -36.22 -19.02
C ALA A 23 24.21 -37.65 -19.11
N ILE A 24 23.40 -38.07 -18.14
CA ILE A 24 22.79 -39.42 -18.14
C ILE A 24 21.89 -39.59 -19.38
N LEU A 25 21.09 -38.59 -19.74
CA LEU A 25 20.26 -38.67 -20.95
C LEU A 25 21.06 -38.65 -22.25
N ARG A 26 22.24 -38.04 -22.30
CA ARG A 26 23.13 -38.10 -23.48
C ARG A 26 23.70 -39.49 -23.70
N GLN A 27 23.96 -40.23 -22.62
CA GLN A 27 24.47 -41.60 -22.73
C GLN A 27 23.52 -42.53 -23.49
N LYS A 28 22.21 -42.25 -23.55
CA LYS A 28 21.21 -43.08 -24.25
C LYS A 28 21.61 -43.47 -25.68
N HIS A 29 22.33 -42.59 -26.39
CA HIS A 29 22.75 -42.83 -27.78
C HIS A 29 23.92 -43.81 -27.87
N LYS A 30 24.80 -43.85 -26.87
CA LYS A 30 25.93 -44.78 -26.81
C LYS A 30 25.49 -46.21 -26.50
N LEU A 31 24.33 -46.36 -25.88
CA LEU A 31 23.82 -47.65 -25.39
C LEU A 31 23.23 -48.53 -26.50
N GLN A 32 23.22 -48.09 -27.77
CA GLN A 32 22.62 -48.78 -28.93
C GLN A 32 21.22 -49.36 -28.63
N LEU A 33 20.44 -48.68 -27.79
CA LEU A 33 19.09 -49.11 -27.44
C LEU A 33 18.17 -49.00 -28.66
N ASN A 34 17.38 -50.04 -28.91
CA ASN A 34 16.26 -50.01 -29.86
C ASN A 34 15.46 -48.71 -29.67
N GLU A 35 15.00 -48.10 -30.77
CA GLU A 35 14.30 -46.81 -30.75
C GLU A 35 13.07 -46.83 -29.80
N HIS A 36 12.38 -47.97 -29.75
CA HIS A 36 11.29 -48.24 -28.80
C HIS A 36 11.73 -48.28 -27.33
N HIS A 37 12.99 -48.54 -26.98
CA HIS A 37 13.45 -48.56 -25.59
C HIS A 37 14.05 -47.22 -25.14
N GLN A 38 14.41 -46.34 -26.09
CA GLN A 38 14.97 -45.02 -25.78
C GLN A 38 13.98 -44.11 -25.06
N HIS A 39 12.69 -44.19 -25.40
CA HIS A 39 11.66 -43.40 -24.72
C HIS A 39 11.36 -43.93 -23.31
N LEU A 40 11.58 -45.23 -23.06
CA LEU A 40 11.42 -45.85 -21.75
C LEU A 40 12.49 -45.40 -20.78
N PHE A 41 13.71 -45.11 -21.24
CA PHE A 41 14.83 -44.64 -20.41
C PHE A 41 14.56 -43.27 -19.75
N ARG A 42 13.85 -42.38 -20.43
CA ARG A 42 13.60 -41.00 -19.95
C ARG A 42 12.65 -40.94 -18.75
N LYS A 43 11.64 -41.82 -18.71
CA LYS A 43 10.59 -41.83 -17.67
C LYS A 43 11.13 -42.13 -16.26
N PRO A 44 11.87 -43.22 -16.01
CA PRO A 44 12.37 -43.58 -14.68
C PRO A 44 13.39 -42.55 -14.17
N ILE A 45 14.29 -42.08 -15.04
CA ILE A 45 15.25 -41.02 -14.67
C ILE A 45 14.50 -39.76 -14.24
N ARG A 46 13.50 -39.32 -15.01
CA ARG A 46 12.68 -38.16 -14.63
C ARG A 46 11.93 -38.42 -13.31
N ALA A 47 11.47 -39.64 -13.05
CA ALA A 47 10.80 -40.01 -11.82
C ALA A 47 11.75 -39.91 -10.61
N VAL A 48 12.99 -40.40 -10.72
CA VAL A 48 14.02 -40.29 -9.67
C VAL A 48 14.35 -38.83 -9.36
N PHE A 49 14.62 -38.01 -10.38
CA PHE A 49 14.89 -36.58 -10.18
C PHE A 49 13.69 -35.83 -9.60
N LYS A 50 12.45 -36.19 -10.00
CA LYS A 50 11.23 -35.61 -9.39
C LYS A 50 11.06 -36.03 -7.93
N ARG A 51 11.29 -37.30 -7.60
CA ARG A 51 11.25 -37.81 -6.21
C ARG A 51 12.23 -37.05 -5.32
N ASN A 52 13.43 -36.79 -5.84
CA ASN A 52 14.50 -36.11 -5.10
C ASN A 52 14.42 -34.56 -5.17
N SER A 53 13.48 -33.98 -5.92
CA SER A 53 13.37 -32.51 -6.11
C SER A 53 13.01 -31.73 -4.84
N LYS A 54 12.46 -32.40 -3.83
CA LYS A 54 12.04 -31.81 -2.55
C LYS A 54 13.06 -32.01 -1.42
N LEU A 55 14.18 -32.69 -1.68
CA LEU A 55 15.22 -32.87 -0.67
C LEU A 55 15.80 -31.51 -0.28
N GLN A 56 15.91 -31.27 1.02
CA GLN A 56 16.48 -30.04 1.59
C GLN A 56 17.73 -30.31 2.43
N SER A 57 17.89 -31.54 2.90
CA SER A 57 19.01 -31.95 3.74
C SER A 57 20.30 -32.04 2.91
N PRO A 58 21.36 -31.27 3.22
CA PRO A 58 22.64 -31.34 2.53
C PRO A 58 23.20 -32.77 2.36
N PRO A 59 23.23 -33.65 3.39
CA PRO A 59 23.76 -35.01 3.23
C PRO A 59 22.90 -35.86 2.30
N GLN A 60 21.57 -35.71 2.32
CA GLN A 60 20.71 -36.45 1.39
C GLN A 60 20.93 -36.01 -0.06
N ILE A 61 21.18 -34.73 -0.27
CA ILE A 61 21.50 -34.18 -1.59
C ILE A 61 22.87 -34.70 -2.06
N SER A 62 23.89 -34.72 -1.21
CA SER A 62 25.22 -35.23 -1.59
C SER A 62 25.17 -36.72 -1.92
N THR A 63 24.49 -37.54 -1.10
CA THR A 63 24.32 -38.97 -1.39
C THR A 63 23.54 -39.19 -2.68
N ALA A 64 22.47 -38.44 -2.93
CA ALA A 64 21.70 -38.56 -4.17
C ALA A 64 22.51 -38.15 -5.41
N LEU A 65 23.37 -37.14 -5.30
CA LEU A 65 24.27 -36.72 -6.37
C LEU A 65 25.38 -37.75 -6.60
N GLN A 66 26.02 -38.26 -5.54
CA GLN A 66 27.03 -39.32 -5.62
C GLN A 66 26.48 -40.54 -6.33
N LEU A 67 25.30 -41.03 -5.93
CA LEU A 67 24.61 -42.12 -6.61
C LEU A 67 24.37 -41.81 -8.09
N GLY A 68 23.99 -40.57 -8.41
CA GLY A 68 23.80 -40.15 -9.80
C GLY A 68 25.10 -40.15 -10.62
N TYR A 69 26.23 -39.74 -10.04
CA TYR A 69 27.54 -39.85 -10.69
C TYR A 69 27.98 -41.31 -10.84
N GLU A 70 27.81 -42.14 -9.81
CA GLU A 70 28.07 -43.58 -9.88
C GLU A 70 27.24 -44.26 -10.98
N THR A 71 25.97 -43.85 -11.15
CA THR A 71 25.15 -44.35 -12.26
C THR A 71 25.66 -43.90 -13.63
N LEU A 72 26.19 -42.68 -13.73
CA LEU A 72 26.76 -42.16 -14.97
C LEU A 72 28.04 -42.92 -15.34
N ASP A 73 28.90 -43.18 -14.36
CA ASP A 73 30.15 -43.93 -14.54
C ASP A 73 29.85 -45.39 -14.90
N GLY A 74 28.91 -46.03 -14.21
CA GLY A 74 28.46 -47.39 -14.53
C GLY A 74 27.79 -47.53 -15.90
N LEU A 75 27.26 -46.44 -16.48
CA LEU A 75 26.74 -46.42 -17.85
C LEU A 75 27.86 -46.28 -18.89
N ASN A 76 29.02 -45.73 -18.53
CA ASN A 76 30.21 -45.71 -19.39
C ASN A 76 30.97 -47.05 -19.33
N ASP A 77 30.90 -47.76 -18.21
CA ASP A 77 31.49 -49.09 -18.05
C ASP A 77 30.66 -50.17 -18.76
N GLY A 78 31.13 -50.66 -19.92
CA GLY A 78 30.39 -51.61 -20.77
C GLY A 78 29.88 -52.89 -20.06
N VAL A 79 30.58 -53.36 -19.02
CA VAL A 79 30.17 -54.54 -18.21
C VAL A 79 29.02 -54.20 -17.24
N ARG A 80 29.00 -53.00 -16.67
CA ARG A 80 27.96 -52.54 -15.72
C ARG A 80 26.74 -51.97 -16.45
N GLN A 81 26.94 -51.51 -17.67
CA GLN A 81 25.93 -50.93 -18.55
C GLN A 81 24.70 -51.84 -18.73
N GLN A 82 24.90 -53.11 -19.10
CA GLN A 82 23.78 -54.04 -19.35
C GLN A 82 22.94 -54.31 -18.08
N ARG A 83 23.59 -54.46 -16.92
CA ARG A 83 22.89 -54.67 -15.64
C ARG A 83 22.06 -53.46 -15.23
N LEU A 84 22.60 -52.25 -15.41
CA LEU A 84 21.89 -51.01 -15.12
C LEU A 84 20.72 -50.79 -16.09
N LEU A 85 20.90 -51.11 -17.36
CA LEU A 85 19.83 -51.05 -18.36
C LEU A 85 18.67 -51.98 -18.01
N ASN A 86 18.95 -53.23 -17.66
CA ASN A 86 17.92 -54.18 -17.25
C ASN A 86 17.15 -53.68 -16.02
N ARG A 87 17.87 -53.16 -15.01
CA ARG A 87 17.24 -52.58 -13.81
C ARG A 87 16.38 -51.35 -14.12
N ILE A 88 16.82 -50.49 -15.04
CA ILE A 88 16.06 -49.30 -15.45
C ILE A 88 14.80 -49.72 -16.25
N LEU A 89 14.90 -50.74 -17.09
CA LEU A 89 13.78 -51.29 -17.85
C LEU A 89 12.78 -52.02 -16.93
N GLU A 90 13.24 -52.77 -15.93
CA GLU A 90 12.39 -53.38 -14.89
C GLU A 90 11.60 -52.33 -14.09
N LEU A 91 12.24 -51.19 -13.77
CA LEU A 91 11.59 -50.07 -13.10
C LEU A 91 10.65 -49.27 -14.03
N ALA A 92 10.86 -49.35 -15.35
CA ALA A 92 10.01 -48.70 -16.34
C ALA A 92 8.82 -49.58 -16.77
N SER A 93 8.90 -50.90 -16.54
CA SER A 93 7.81 -51.83 -16.83
C SER A 93 6.61 -51.56 -15.91
N PRO A 94 5.40 -51.42 -16.46
CA PRO A 94 4.20 -51.17 -15.66
C PRO A 94 3.87 -52.30 -14.66
N ALA A 95 4.44 -53.50 -14.86
CA ALA A 95 4.23 -54.67 -13.98
C ALA A 95 4.85 -54.52 -12.58
N SER A 96 5.91 -53.73 -12.41
CA SER A 96 6.61 -53.58 -11.12
C SER A 96 5.96 -52.58 -10.16
N THR A 97 4.85 -51.95 -10.54
CA THR A 97 4.13 -50.98 -9.67
C THR A 97 3.27 -51.65 -8.59
N SER A 98 3.20 -52.99 -8.57
CA SER A 98 2.37 -53.77 -7.63
C SER A 98 3.11 -54.29 -6.39
N ALA A 99 4.44 -54.16 -6.29
CA ALA A 99 5.21 -54.70 -5.17
C ALA A 99 5.94 -53.56 -4.43
N GLN A 100 5.25 -52.91 -3.50
CA GLN A 100 5.91 -52.31 -2.35
C GLN A 100 5.86 -53.33 -1.20
N PRO A 101 6.94 -53.47 -0.41
CA PRO A 101 6.98 -54.39 0.71
C PRO A 101 5.97 -53.94 1.78
N GLU A 102 5.15 -54.90 2.22
CA GLU A 102 4.48 -54.84 3.51
C GLU A 102 5.54 -54.81 4.64
N ASP A 103 5.09 -54.47 5.84
CA ASP A 103 5.84 -54.52 7.10
C ASP A 103 6.71 -53.32 7.46
N LEU A 104 6.04 -52.20 7.76
CA LEU A 104 6.29 -51.47 9.01
C LEU A 104 4.95 -50.86 9.50
N PRO A 105 4.49 -51.15 10.73
CA PRO A 105 3.27 -50.57 11.28
C PRO A 105 3.49 -49.11 11.63
N SER A 106 3.39 -48.24 10.62
CA SER A 106 3.29 -46.80 10.83
C SER A 106 1.90 -46.51 11.40
N SER A 107 1.90 -46.10 12.67
CA SER A 107 0.77 -45.55 13.43
C SER A 107 -0.27 -44.85 12.53
N PRO A 108 -1.58 -45.06 12.74
CA PRO A 108 -2.64 -44.48 11.93
C PRO A 108 -2.72 -42.97 12.21
N GLN A 109 -1.78 -42.21 11.65
CA GLN A 109 -2.00 -40.82 11.32
C GLN A 109 -3.06 -40.84 10.25
N THR A 110 -4.31 -40.60 10.65
CA THR A 110 -5.40 -40.19 9.80
C THR A 110 -4.88 -39.12 8.87
N LYS A 111 -4.52 -39.53 7.66
CA LYS A 111 -4.21 -38.64 6.54
C LYS A 111 -5.54 -37.97 6.23
N ILE A 112 -5.85 -36.89 6.96
CA ILE A 112 -6.86 -35.94 6.55
C ILE A 112 -6.41 -35.53 5.14
N ALA A 113 -7.09 -36.09 4.13
CA ALA A 113 -6.83 -35.74 2.75
C ALA A 113 -6.82 -34.21 2.70
N PRO A 114 -5.75 -33.57 2.19
CA PRO A 114 -5.66 -32.12 2.23
C PRO A 114 -6.92 -31.59 1.55
N ALA A 115 -7.81 -31.00 2.35
CA ALA A 115 -9.13 -30.55 1.89
C ALA A 115 -8.90 -29.84 0.57
N GLN A 116 -9.47 -30.40 -0.52
CA GLN A 116 -9.28 -29.87 -1.85
C GLN A 116 -9.61 -28.39 -1.75
N LYS A 117 -8.59 -27.53 -1.88
CA LYS A 117 -8.78 -26.10 -1.73
C LYS A 117 -9.74 -25.70 -2.84
N THR A 118 -11.02 -25.57 -2.51
CA THR A 118 -12.04 -25.12 -3.45
C THR A 118 -11.45 -23.88 -4.13
N PRO A 119 -11.35 -23.86 -5.47
CA PRO A 119 -10.70 -22.76 -6.17
C PRO A 119 -11.34 -21.48 -5.64
N ARG A 120 -10.53 -20.64 -4.98
CA ARG A 120 -11.02 -19.41 -4.36
C ARG A 120 -11.68 -18.61 -5.47
N ARG A 121 -13.02 -18.60 -5.51
CA ARG A 121 -13.78 -17.82 -6.49
C ARG A 121 -13.20 -16.42 -6.45
N HIS A 122 -12.50 -16.04 -7.52
CA HIS A 122 -11.86 -14.74 -7.58
C HIS A 122 -12.95 -13.72 -7.34
N ALA A 123 -12.79 -12.88 -6.31
CA ALA A 123 -13.74 -11.80 -6.06
C ALA A 123 -13.83 -10.99 -7.34
N ALA A 124 -14.93 -11.13 -8.06
CA ALA A 124 -15.20 -10.44 -9.30
C ALA A 124 -16.03 -9.21 -9.00
N ARG A 125 -16.05 -8.25 -9.94
CA ARG A 125 -17.02 -7.18 -9.89
C ARG A 125 -18.41 -7.79 -10.05
N TYR A 126 -19.38 -7.31 -9.29
CA TYR A 126 -20.76 -7.70 -9.47
C TYR A 126 -21.23 -7.27 -10.89
N PRO A 127 -21.79 -8.18 -11.70
CA PRO A 127 -22.23 -7.84 -13.06
C PRO A 127 -23.26 -6.72 -13.02
N GLY A 128 -23.14 -5.73 -13.92
CA GLY A 128 -24.04 -4.57 -13.98
C GLY A 128 -23.87 -3.52 -12.88
N ALA A 129 -22.95 -3.69 -11.92
CA ALA A 129 -22.70 -2.66 -10.91
C ALA A 129 -22.08 -1.39 -11.53
N ARG A 130 -22.70 -0.22 -11.36
CA ARG A 130 -22.18 1.09 -11.78
C ARG A 130 -20.82 1.41 -11.14
N ARG A 131 -19.99 2.25 -11.77
CA ARG A 131 -18.67 2.57 -11.19
C ARG A 131 -18.88 3.54 -10.03
N THR A 132 -18.05 3.44 -9.00
CA THR A 132 -18.13 4.35 -7.85
C THR A 132 -17.80 5.79 -8.24
N LEU A 133 -17.03 5.98 -9.31
CA LEU A 133 -16.66 7.28 -9.85
C LEU A 133 -17.75 7.94 -10.68
N ASP A 134 -18.83 7.24 -11.04
CA ASP A 134 -19.96 7.79 -11.82
C ASP A 134 -20.98 8.52 -10.90
N ARG A 135 -20.62 8.74 -9.64
CA ARG A 135 -21.44 9.45 -8.64
C ARG A 135 -21.31 10.97 -8.86
N PRO A 136 -22.27 11.79 -8.37
CA PRO A 136 -23.42 11.48 -7.55
C PRO A 136 -24.57 10.78 -8.29
N PHE A 137 -25.37 9.99 -7.59
CA PHE A 137 -26.62 9.43 -8.14
C PHE A 137 -27.83 10.20 -7.61
N PHE A 138 -28.68 10.74 -8.48
CA PHE A 138 -29.86 11.51 -8.06
C PHE A 138 -30.88 10.65 -7.30
N HIS A 139 -31.14 9.44 -7.78
CA HIS A 139 -32.09 8.52 -7.16
C HIS A 139 -31.36 7.35 -6.50
N LEU A 140 -31.53 7.20 -5.20
CA LEU A 140 -31.02 6.08 -4.41
C LEU A 140 -32.18 5.38 -3.70
N SER A 141 -32.16 4.05 -3.67
CA SER A 141 -33.07 3.29 -2.83
C SER A 141 -32.63 3.41 -1.36
N GLY A 142 -33.35 4.22 -0.58
CA GLY A 142 -33.11 4.41 0.85
C GLY A 142 -32.22 5.60 1.19
N ARG A 143 -31.67 5.62 2.42
CA ARG A 143 -30.87 6.74 2.92
C ARG A 143 -29.54 6.85 2.19
N ARG A 144 -29.25 8.02 1.61
CA ARG A 144 -27.96 8.32 0.98
C ARG A 144 -26.81 8.18 1.97
N HIS A 145 -25.80 7.40 1.59
CA HIS A 145 -24.58 7.24 2.36
C HIS A 145 -23.42 7.94 1.65
N VAL A 146 -22.93 9.01 2.27
CA VAL A 146 -21.78 9.77 1.76
C VAL A 146 -20.52 8.89 1.76
N PRO A 147 -19.89 8.65 0.60
CA PRO A 147 -18.64 7.91 0.54
C PRO A 147 -17.53 8.61 1.34
N LYS A 148 -16.65 7.84 1.98
CA LYS A 148 -15.47 8.39 2.66
C LYS A 148 -14.25 8.23 1.75
N LEU A 149 -13.59 9.34 1.40
CA LEU A 149 -12.30 9.32 0.72
C LEU A 149 -11.23 8.81 1.69
N ILE A 150 -10.52 7.77 1.29
CA ILE A 150 -9.48 7.11 2.07
C ILE A 150 -8.27 6.89 1.19
N ASN A 151 -7.09 7.00 1.79
CA ASN A 151 -5.83 6.69 1.14
C ASN A 151 -5.24 5.41 1.73
N ALA A 152 -5.03 4.38 0.91
CA ALA A 152 -4.30 3.17 1.30
C ALA A 152 -2.96 3.13 0.55
N ASN A 153 -1.85 3.42 1.23
CA ASN A 153 -0.50 3.40 0.65
C ASN A 153 -0.36 4.20 -0.66
N ARG A 154 -0.88 5.43 -0.68
CA ARG A 154 -0.92 6.31 -1.86
C ARG A 154 -1.84 5.80 -2.98
N VAL A 155 -2.84 4.99 -2.64
CA VAL A 155 -3.95 4.63 -3.52
C VAL A 155 -5.23 5.26 -2.94
N PRO A 156 -5.71 6.38 -3.52
CA PRO A 156 -6.96 6.99 -3.10
C PRO A 156 -8.15 6.14 -3.57
N PHE A 157 -9.13 5.95 -2.70
CA PHE A 157 -10.39 5.30 -3.06
C PHE A 157 -11.55 5.78 -2.19
N LEU A 158 -12.76 5.69 -2.75
CA LEU A 158 -14.01 5.97 -2.04
C LEU A 158 -14.54 4.70 -1.36
N ARG A 159 -14.66 4.73 -0.03
CA ARG A 159 -15.26 3.64 0.76
C ARG A 159 -16.73 3.92 1.03
N LEU A 160 -17.60 3.04 0.53
CA LEU A 160 -19.05 3.10 0.72
C LEU A 160 -19.50 2.45 2.04
N LYS A 161 -19.08 1.21 2.32
CA LYS A 161 -19.49 0.44 3.51
C LYS A 161 -18.34 -0.27 4.20
N LYS A 162 -18.56 -0.70 5.45
CA LYS A 162 -17.73 -1.66 6.18
C LYS A 162 -18.51 -2.98 6.33
N PRO A 163 -17.88 -4.17 6.18
CA PRO A 163 -16.51 -4.39 5.70
C PRO A 163 -16.31 -3.99 4.22
N GLN A 164 -15.05 -3.77 3.81
CA GLN A 164 -14.72 -3.40 2.44
C GLN A 164 -15.04 -4.55 1.47
N PRO A 165 -15.57 -4.30 0.26
CA PRO A 165 -15.80 -5.37 -0.69
C PRO A 165 -14.48 -6.07 -1.08
N PRO A 166 -14.45 -7.42 -1.15
CA PRO A 166 -13.22 -8.18 -1.36
C PRO A 166 -12.56 -7.89 -2.71
N PHE A 167 -13.37 -7.57 -3.74
CA PHE A 167 -12.87 -7.13 -5.04
C PHE A 167 -12.05 -5.83 -4.94
N LEU A 168 -12.59 -4.80 -4.27
CA LEU A 168 -11.89 -3.53 -4.08
C LEU A 168 -10.61 -3.71 -3.26
N SER A 169 -10.67 -4.51 -2.19
CA SER A 169 -9.49 -4.84 -1.38
C SER A 169 -8.40 -5.54 -2.20
N ARG A 170 -8.78 -6.45 -3.12
CA ARG A 170 -7.84 -7.07 -4.07
C ARG A 170 -7.21 -6.02 -4.99
N VAL A 171 -8.01 -5.19 -5.66
CA VAL A 171 -7.49 -4.15 -6.57
C VAL A 171 -6.53 -3.20 -5.87
N ILE A 172 -6.83 -2.79 -4.63
CA ILE A 172 -5.92 -1.96 -3.84
C ILE A 172 -4.62 -2.71 -3.53
N ARG A 173 -4.68 -3.98 -3.13
CA ARG A 173 -3.45 -4.76 -2.90
C ARG A 173 -2.63 -4.93 -4.16
N ASP A 174 -3.26 -5.23 -5.28
CA ASP A 174 -2.57 -5.42 -6.57
C ASP A 174 -1.89 -4.11 -7.00
N THR A 175 -2.58 -2.96 -6.88
CA THR A 175 -1.99 -1.64 -7.20
C THR A 175 -0.87 -1.21 -6.24
N VAL A 176 -0.98 -1.55 -4.96
CA VAL A 176 0.10 -1.34 -3.98
C VAL A 176 1.33 -2.19 -4.32
N LYS A 177 1.13 -3.48 -4.65
CA LYS A 177 2.21 -4.37 -5.09
C LYS A 177 2.87 -3.90 -6.37
N THR A 178 2.11 -3.46 -7.37
CA THR A 178 2.69 -2.91 -8.60
C THR A 178 3.58 -1.69 -8.30
N ARG A 179 3.16 -0.83 -7.37
CA ARG A 179 4.00 0.32 -6.94
C ARG A 179 5.26 -0.16 -6.22
N GLU A 180 5.12 -1.10 -5.29
CA GLU A 180 6.25 -1.69 -4.57
C GLU A 180 7.27 -2.30 -5.54
N HIS A 181 6.83 -3.08 -6.52
CA HIS A 181 7.71 -3.63 -7.56
C HIS A 181 8.45 -2.57 -8.36
N ARG A 182 7.82 -1.42 -8.65
CA ARG A 182 8.50 -0.30 -9.33
C ARG A 182 9.58 0.35 -8.46
N ILE A 183 9.30 0.52 -7.18
CA ILE A 183 10.28 1.05 -6.21
C ILE A 183 11.46 0.09 -6.07
N LEU A 184 11.19 -1.21 -5.89
CA LEU A 184 12.24 -2.23 -5.80
C LEU A 184 13.04 -2.34 -7.10
N ARG A 185 12.39 -2.23 -8.26
CA ARG A 185 13.07 -2.20 -9.56
C ARG A 185 13.98 -0.97 -9.67
N ALA A 186 13.52 0.21 -9.24
CA ALA A 186 14.35 1.41 -9.25
C ALA A 186 15.58 1.23 -8.35
N ALA A 187 15.38 0.78 -7.10
CA ALA A 187 16.48 0.51 -6.17
C ALA A 187 17.49 -0.50 -6.73
N ARG A 188 17.01 -1.58 -7.37
CA ARG A 188 17.87 -2.57 -8.03
C ARG A 188 18.67 -1.96 -9.18
N LEU A 189 18.03 -1.20 -10.08
CA LEU A 189 18.71 -0.55 -11.20
C LEU A 189 19.78 0.43 -10.70
N THR A 190 19.48 1.19 -9.65
CA THR A 190 20.45 2.09 -9.02
C THR A 190 21.66 1.33 -8.47
N SER A 191 21.47 0.14 -7.88
CA SER A 191 22.59 -0.69 -7.43
C SER A 191 23.37 -1.37 -8.56
N GLU A 192 22.75 -1.58 -9.73
CA GLU A 192 23.40 -2.18 -10.91
C GLU A 192 24.18 -1.15 -11.74
N LEU A 193 23.92 0.15 -11.55
CA LEU A 193 24.58 1.25 -12.26
C LEU A 193 26.13 1.24 -12.12
N PRO A 194 26.74 1.13 -10.93
CA PRO A 194 28.20 1.04 -10.82
C PRO A 194 28.76 -0.20 -11.53
N THR A 195 28.12 -1.36 -11.36
CA THR A 195 28.54 -2.59 -12.07
C THR A 195 28.46 -2.42 -13.58
N ALA A 196 27.43 -1.76 -14.10
CA ALA A 196 27.32 -1.49 -15.52
C ALA A 196 28.42 -0.53 -16.03
N ALA A 197 28.87 0.41 -15.21
CA ALA A 197 30.02 1.26 -15.53
C ALA A 197 31.33 0.45 -15.55
N ASP A 198 31.52 -0.47 -14.60
CA ASP A 198 32.65 -1.38 -14.59
C ASP A 198 32.66 -2.23 -15.88
N GLU A 199 31.52 -2.79 -16.30
CA GLU A 199 31.42 -3.58 -17.54
C GLU A 199 31.73 -2.73 -18.80
N ASP A 200 31.32 -1.46 -18.81
CA ASP A 200 31.65 -0.54 -19.91
C ASP A 200 33.16 -0.28 -20.02
N GLU A 201 33.86 -0.13 -18.89
CA GLU A 201 35.33 -0.01 -18.81
C GLU A 201 36.01 -1.31 -19.25
N TRP A 202 35.48 -2.47 -18.87
CA TRP A 202 35.98 -3.76 -19.32
C TRP A 202 35.85 -3.95 -20.84
N ASP A 203 34.70 -3.57 -21.41
CA ASP A 203 34.52 -3.62 -22.86
C ASP A 203 35.50 -2.67 -23.57
N GLU A 204 35.82 -1.50 -23.00
CA GLU A 204 36.81 -0.56 -23.55
C GLU A 204 38.23 -1.17 -23.57
N ILE A 205 38.65 -1.82 -22.47
CA ILE A 205 39.94 -2.54 -22.42
C ILE A 205 40.01 -3.65 -23.47
N LEU A 206 38.91 -4.37 -23.70
CA LEU A 206 38.85 -5.44 -24.70
C LEU A 206 38.92 -4.89 -26.14
N ASP A 207 38.21 -3.79 -26.41
CA ASP A 207 38.25 -3.13 -27.72
C ASP A 207 39.68 -2.62 -28.02
N GLU A 208 40.38 -2.07 -27.02
CA GLU A 208 41.79 -1.64 -27.13
C GLU A 208 42.76 -2.80 -27.41
N GLN A 209 42.59 -3.94 -26.74
CA GLN A 209 43.54 -5.06 -26.82
C GLN A 209 43.41 -5.90 -28.08
N PHE A 210 42.21 -6.01 -28.66
CA PHE A 210 41.93 -6.95 -29.74
C PHE A 210 41.74 -6.31 -31.12
N GLU A 211 41.90 -4.97 -31.25
CA GLU A 211 41.70 -4.20 -32.50
C GLU A 211 40.44 -4.60 -33.27
N SER A 212 39.43 -5.05 -32.53
CA SER A 212 38.20 -5.62 -33.06
C SER A 212 37.08 -4.85 -32.40
N ASP A 213 36.28 -4.17 -33.22
CA ASP A 213 35.01 -3.59 -32.81
C ASP A 213 34.08 -4.73 -32.35
N CYS A 214 34.27 -5.19 -31.12
CA CYS A 214 33.45 -6.24 -30.52
C CYS A 214 32.03 -5.71 -30.29
N ARG A 215 31.90 -4.38 -30.18
CA ARG A 215 30.62 -3.67 -30.24
C ARG A 215 30.20 -3.48 -31.69
N GLY A 216 29.16 -4.21 -32.10
CA GLY A 216 28.45 -3.89 -33.33
C GLY A 216 27.97 -2.43 -33.31
N PRO A 217 27.75 -1.79 -34.47
CA PRO A 217 27.50 -0.34 -34.60
C PRO A 217 26.26 0.20 -33.86
N GLU A 218 25.44 -0.67 -33.26
CA GLU A 218 24.20 -0.31 -32.55
C GLU A 218 24.23 -0.66 -31.05
N VAL A 219 25.35 -1.15 -30.50
CA VAL A 219 25.41 -1.54 -29.08
C VAL A 219 25.68 -0.30 -28.22
N HIS A 220 24.67 0.11 -27.45
CA HIS A 220 24.83 1.15 -26.44
C HIS A 220 25.62 0.64 -25.22
N PRO A 221 26.35 1.52 -24.51
CA PRO A 221 26.98 1.19 -23.23
C PRO A 221 25.98 0.57 -22.24
N TRP A 222 26.44 -0.37 -21.42
CA TRP A 222 25.66 -1.03 -20.38
C TRP A 222 25.05 -0.01 -19.43
N GLN A 223 25.84 0.97 -18.99
CA GLN A 223 25.40 2.04 -18.11
C GLN A 223 24.25 2.83 -18.74
N HIS A 224 24.31 3.10 -20.05
CA HIS A 224 23.27 3.82 -20.76
C HIS A 224 21.94 3.05 -20.78
N GLU A 225 21.95 1.72 -20.98
CA GLU A 225 20.72 0.92 -20.92
C GLU A 225 20.12 0.85 -19.51
N VAL A 226 20.96 0.73 -18.47
CA VAL A 226 20.51 0.77 -17.08
C VAL A 226 19.89 2.12 -16.75
N GLN A 227 20.53 3.23 -17.19
CA GLN A 227 20.02 4.58 -16.99
C GLN A 227 18.70 4.80 -17.74
N ARG A 228 18.61 4.37 -19.00
CA ARG A 228 17.38 4.40 -19.81
C ARG A 228 16.24 3.65 -19.11
N ALA A 229 16.52 2.48 -18.53
CA ALA A 229 15.54 1.70 -17.78
C ALA A 229 15.09 2.41 -16.48
N LEU A 230 16.01 3.09 -15.80
CA LEU A 230 15.73 3.89 -14.60
C LEU A 230 14.83 5.07 -14.95
N ASP A 231 15.16 5.83 -15.99
CA ASP A 231 14.39 6.97 -16.48
C ASP A 231 12.98 6.55 -16.90
N SER A 232 12.85 5.43 -17.62
CA SER A 232 11.56 4.85 -17.99
C SER A 232 10.72 4.49 -16.75
N ASN A 233 11.32 3.87 -15.74
CA ASN A 233 10.65 3.57 -14.48
C ASN A 233 10.23 4.85 -13.74
N HIS A 234 11.08 5.87 -13.71
CA HIS A 234 10.78 7.15 -13.07
C HIS A 234 9.62 7.87 -13.77
N LYS A 235 9.61 7.93 -15.11
CA LYS A 235 8.49 8.45 -15.92
C LYS A 235 7.17 7.74 -15.57
N LEU A 236 7.17 6.41 -15.53
CA LEU A 236 5.99 5.62 -15.13
C LEU A 236 5.54 5.88 -13.69
N GLN A 237 6.46 6.22 -12.78
CA GLN A 237 6.10 6.59 -11.41
C GLN A 237 5.46 7.98 -11.35
N VAL A 238 6.03 8.97 -12.02
CA VAL A 238 5.51 10.34 -12.09
C VAL A 238 4.11 10.34 -12.70
N GLU A 239 3.92 9.69 -13.85
CA GLU A 239 2.60 9.57 -14.48
C GLU A 239 1.58 8.89 -13.56
N ALA A 240 1.99 7.83 -12.84
CA ALA A 240 1.11 7.14 -11.92
C ALA A 240 0.74 8.01 -10.71
N ILE A 241 1.63 8.90 -10.26
CA ILE A 241 1.36 9.87 -9.20
C ILE A 241 0.36 10.92 -9.70
N GLN A 242 0.59 11.50 -10.88
CA GLN A 242 -0.31 12.49 -11.49
C GLN A 242 -1.72 11.93 -11.70
N LYS A 243 -1.84 10.77 -12.37
CA LYS A 243 -3.14 10.08 -12.58
C LYS A 243 -3.88 9.84 -11.26
N ARG A 244 -3.16 9.52 -10.18
CA ARG A 244 -3.77 9.33 -8.85
C ARG A 244 -4.19 10.64 -8.21
N ALA A 245 -3.42 11.71 -8.39
CA ALA A 245 -3.78 13.04 -7.91
C ALA A 245 -5.07 13.51 -8.59
N ASP A 246 -5.17 13.38 -9.91
CA ASP A 246 -6.35 13.75 -10.70
C ASP A 246 -7.58 12.94 -10.26
N ILE A 247 -7.42 11.62 -10.13
CA ILE A 247 -8.49 10.74 -9.63
C ILE A 247 -8.89 11.14 -8.20
N SER A 248 -7.94 11.51 -7.34
CA SER A 248 -8.24 11.92 -5.96
C SER A 248 -9.00 13.24 -5.90
N ALA A 249 -8.68 14.20 -6.77
CA ALA A 249 -9.41 15.45 -6.91
C ALA A 249 -10.85 15.18 -7.35
N ASN A 250 -11.04 14.34 -8.37
CA ASN A 250 -12.37 13.92 -8.82
C ASN A 250 -13.18 13.24 -7.71
N MET A 251 -12.55 12.32 -6.95
CA MET A 251 -13.19 11.66 -5.81
C MET A 251 -13.59 12.64 -4.71
N TYR A 252 -12.81 13.71 -4.50
CA TYR A 252 -13.12 14.76 -3.53
C TYR A 252 -14.35 15.57 -3.96
N THR A 253 -14.41 15.99 -5.22
CA THR A 253 -15.59 16.67 -5.80
C THR A 253 -16.85 15.82 -5.66
N ILE A 254 -16.77 14.52 -5.97
CA ILE A 254 -17.88 13.58 -5.79
C ILE A 254 -18.31 13.51 -4.33
N GLN A 255 -17.36 13.50 -3.40
CA GLN A 255 -17.66 13.46 -1.97
C GLN A 255 -18.39 14.73 -1.51
N GLU A 256 -18.00 15.91 -2.00
CA GLU A 256 -18.68 17.18 -1.69
C GLU A 256 -20.11 17.21 -2.25
N GLN A 257 -20.28 16.80 -3.51
CA GLN A 257 -21.61 16.72 -4.13
C GLN A 257 -22.54 15.75 -3.39
N GLU A 258 -22.05 14.57 -3.02
CA GLU A 258 -22.83 13.60 -2.24
C GLU A 258 -23.13 14.10 -0.82
N LYS A 259 -22.25 14.92 -0.22
CA LYS A 259 -22.54 15.57 1.08
C LYS A 259 -23.67 16.59 0.95
N ALA A 260 -23.62 17.46 -0.05
CA ALA A 260 -24.64 18.46 -0.30
C ALA A 260 -26.02 17.81 -0.48
N LEU A 261 -26.11 16.81 -1.36
CA LEU A 261 -27.36 16.06 -1.59
C LEU A 261 -27.83 15.33 -0.32
N ALA A 262 -26.91 14.78 0.47
CA ALA A 262 -27.26 14.12 1.73
C ALA A 262 -27.80 15.10 2.79
N GLU A 263 -27.33 16.35 2.79
CA GLU A 263 -27.83 17.40 3.67
C GLU A 263 -29.22 17.88 3.25
N GLU A 264 -29.46 18.08 1.96
CA GLU A 264 -30.78 18.40 1.40
C GLU A 264 -31.81 17.31 1.72
N GLU A 265 -31.47 16.04 1.49
CA GLU A 265 -32.34 14.90 1.85
C GLU A 265 -32.61 14.85 3.36
N LYS A 266 -31.60 15.12 4.19
CA LYS A 266 -31.75 15.13 5.65
C LYS A 266 -32.68 16.25 6.11
N LEU A 267 -32.62 17.42 5.49
CA LEU A 267 -33.52 18.53 5.75
C LEU A 267 -34.95 18.17 5.36
N ARG A 268 -35.17 17.62 4.16
CA ARG A 268 -36.48 17.13 3.71
C ARG A 268 -37.09 16.11 4.68
N ILE A 269 -36.31 15.10 5.09
CA ILE A 269 -36.77 14.09 6.05
C ILE A 269 -37.10 14.73 7.41
N ARG A 270 -36.33 15.74 7.85
CA ARG A 270 -36.60 16.45 9.11
C ARG A 270 -37.91 17.24 9.01
N ASP A 271 -38.14 17.92 7.90
CA ASP A 271 -39.35 18.69 7.65
C ASP A 271 -40.58 17.79 7.54
N GLU A 272 -40.47 16.66 6.83
CA GLU A 272 -41.52 15.64 6.74
C GLU A 272 -41.84 15.04 8.12
N LYS A 273 -40.83 14.71 8.93
CA LYS A 273 -41.04 14.24 10.31
C LYS A 273 -41.69 15.31 11.18
N HIS A 274 -41.27 16.57 11.04
CA HIS A 274 -41.84 17.68 11.79
C HIS A 274 -43.31 17.89 11.41
N LYS A 275 -43.62 17.90 10.10
CA LYS A 275 -44.96 17.94 9.54
C LYS A 275 -45.82 16.78 10.03
N ALA A 276 -45.35 15.54 9.93
CA ALA A 276 -46.05 14.36 10.43
C ALA A 276 -46.32 14.44 11.94
N THR A 277 -45.37 14.96 12.72
CA THR A 277 -45.54 15.16 14.17
C THR A 277 -46.60 16.24 14.45
N LYS A 278 -46.59 17.35 13.70
CA LYS A 278 -47.60 18.42 13.80
C LYS A 278 -48.99 17.91 13.41
N ALA A 279 -49.09 17.14 12.33
CA ALA A 279 -50.33 16.53 11.87
C ALA A 279 -50.90 15.59 12.94
N ARG A 280 -50.07 14.72 13.52
CA ARG A 280 -50.46 13.86 14.67
C ARG A 280 -50.95 14.67 15.88
N ARG A 281 -50.33 15.81 16.18
CA ARG A 281 -50.76 16.70 17.26
C ARG A 281 -52.11 17.38 16.96
N LEU A 282 -52.34 17.80 15.73
CA LEU A 282 -53.60 18.42 15.31
C LEU A 282 -54.74 17.40 15.25
N ALA A 283 -54.49 16.20 14.72
CA ALA A 283 -55.45 15.10 14.75
C ALA A 283 -55.87 14.73 16.18
N ARG A 284 -54.92 14.72 17.14
CA ARG A 284 -55.22 14.55 18.57
C ARG A 284 -56.10 15.66 19.17
N ARG A 285 -56.15 16.84 18.55
CA ARG A 285 -57.01 17.95 18.96
C ARG A 285 -58.40 17.90 18.29
N GLY A 286 -58.69 16.86 17.52
CA GLY A 286 -59.98 16.69 16.86
C GLY A 286 -60.17 17.52 15.59
N LEU A 287 -59.10 18.11 15.03
CA LEU A 287 -59.20 18.82 13.75
C LEU A 287 -59.40 17.83 12.60
N THR A 288 -60.23 18.22 11.63
CA THR A 288 -60.50 17.43 10.42
C THR A 288 -59.28 17.40 9.49
N GLU A 289 -59.15 16.38 8.63
CA GLU A 289 -57.98 16.22 7.75
C GLU A 289 -57.75 17.43 6.83
N SER A 290 -58.82 18.10 6.39
CA SER A 290 -58.75 19.35 5.60
C SER A 290 -58.10 20.50 6.38
N GLU A 291 -58.52 20.73 7.63
CA GLU A 291 -57.95 21.77 8.49
C GLU A 291 -56.50 21.46 8.90
N VAL A 292 -56.15 20.17 9.05
CA VAL A 292 -54.77 19.74 9.29
C VAL A 292 -53.89 20.04 8.09
N GLN A 293 -54.39 19.77 6.87
CA GLN A 293 -53.67 20.02 5.62
C GLN A 293 -53.41 21.51 5.42
N GLU A 294 -54.42 22.36 5.63
CA GLU A 294 -54.34 23.82 5.53
C GLU A 294 -53.33 24.42 6.53
N ARG A 295 -53.31 23.93 7.78
CA ARG A 295 -52.35 24.37 8.81
C ARG A 295 -50.93 23.81 8.66
N LEU A 296 -50.75 22.70 7.93
CA LEU A 296 -49.43 22.14 7.63
C LEU A 296 -48.78 22.83 6.43
N TYR A 297 -49.59 23.23 5.46
CA TYR A 297 -49.18 23.90 4.23
C TYR A 297 -49.94 25.23 4.12
N PRO A 298 -49.56 26.25 4.91
CA PRO A 298 -50.04 27.60 4.63
C PRO A 298 -49.70 27.91 3.18
N GLN A 299 -50.66 28.48 2.44
CA GLN A 299 -50.44 28.83 1.05
C GLN A 299 -49.19 29.70 0.94
N ILE A 300 -48.43 29.53 -0.16
CA ILE A 300 -47.11 30.15 -0.32
C ILE A 300 -47.23 31.68 -0.19
N GLU A 301 -48.35 32.24 -0.65
CA GLU A 301 -48.70 33.66 -0.59
C GLU A 301 -48.73 34.19 0.85
N ASP A 302 -49.30 33.45 1.82
CA ASP A 302 -49.35 33.87 3.23
C ASP A 302 -47.97 33.91 3.90
N LYS A 303 -47.03 33.08 3.46
CA LYS A 303 -45.67 33.05 4.02
C LYS A 303 -44.80 34.20 3.54
N GLU A 304 -44.99 34.65 2.30
CA GLU A 304 -44.29 35.81 1.77
C GLU A 304 -44.80 37.10 2.41
N VAL A 305 -46.12 37.24 2.57
CA VAL A 305 -46.76 38.34 3.29
C VAL A 305 -46.32 38.36 4.77
N ALA A 306 -46.28 37.21 5.44
CA ALA A 306 -45.82 37.12 6.82
C ALA A 306 -44.31 37.39 6.98
N LYS A 307 -43.47 37.02 6.01
CA LYS A 307 -42.03 37.37 6.01
C LYS A 307 -41.83 38.87 5.82
N GLN A 308 -42.54 39.49 4.89
CA GLN A 308 -42.50 40.94 4.67
C GLN A 308 -42.91 41.70 5.94
N GLY A 309 -44.01 41.31 6.58
CA GLY A 309 -44.45 41.94 7.84
C GLY A 309 -43.49 41.73 9.02
N GLN A 310 -42.82 40.57 9.13
CA GLN A 310 -41.80 40.34 10.16
C GLN A 310 -40.49 41.10 9.91
N GLU A 311 -40.11 41.28 8.65
CA GLU A 311 -38.93 42.05 8.26
C GLU A 311 -39.14 43.54 8.52
N GLU A 312 -40.33 44.07 8.20
CA GLU A 312 -40.77 45.42 8.56
C GLU A 312 -40.81 45.64 10.09
N ALA A 313 -41.29 44.67 10.86
CA ALA A 313 -41.30 44.75 12.33
C ALA A 313 -39.91 44.60 12.98
N ARG A 314 -38.94 44.01 12.29
CA ARG A 314 -37.53 43.89 12.76
C ARG A 314 -36.72 45.15 12.50
N GLN A 315 -37.04 45.92 11.46
CA GLN A 315 -36.35 47.18 11.14
C GLN A 315 -36.30 48.20 12.30
N PRO A 316 -37.38 48.46 13.07
CA PRO A 316 -37.33 49.41 14.18
C PRO A 316 -36.52 48.90 15.38
N LYS A 317 -36.57 47.59 15.68
CA LYS A 317 -35.79 46.98 16.78
C LYS A 317 -34.29 46.97 16.49
N MET A 318 -33.90 46.58 15.28
CA MET A 318 -32.50 46.65 14.86
C MET A 318 -31.99 48.10 14.86
N LYS A 319 -32.84 49.08 14.54
CA LYS A 319 -32.51 50.51 14.61
C LYS A 319 -32.24 50.99 16.04
N GLN A 320 -33.00 50.51 17.02
CA GLN A 320 -32.84 50.86 18.44
C GLN A 320 -31.62 50.19 19.07
N GLU A 321 -31.39 48.90 18.79
CA GLU A 321 -30.26 48.14 19.35
C GLU A 321 -28.90 48.65 18.83
N TRP A 322 -28.84 49.15 17.60
CA TRP A 322 -27.65 49.82 17.04
C TRP A 322 -27.37 51.21 17.64
N ARG A 323 -28.41 51.98 18.00
CA ARG A 323 -28.23 53.29 18.67
C ARG A 323 -27.57 53.15 20.04
N LEU A 324 -27.86 52.06 20.76
CA LEU A 324 -27.27 51.76 22.08
C LEU A 324 -25.78 51.39 22.01
N ARG A 325 -25.27 50.94 20.86
CA ARG A 325 -23.84 50.59 20.66
C ARG A 325 -22.96 51.75 20.19
N GLY A 326 -23.49 52.98 20.13
CA GLY A 326 -22.71 54.16 19.71
C GLY A 326 -22.27 54.15 18.24
N GLY A 327 -22.83 53.24 17.42
CA GLY A 327 -22.56 53.21 15.99
C GLY A 327 -23.24 54.38 15.30
N LYS A 328 -22.47 55.37 14.82
CA LYS A 328 -23.01 56.38 13.91
C LYS A 328 -23.51 55.66 12.65
N TYR A 329 -24.80 55.82 12.33
CA TYR A 329 -25.31 55.35 11.05
C TYR A 329 -24.55 56.10 9.96
N LYS A 330 -23.90 55.35 9.07
CA LYS A 330 -23.51 55.93 7.80
C LYS A 330 -24.80 56.37 7.12
N THR A 331 -24.93 57.66 6.84
CA THR A 331 -26.12 58.18 6.16
C THR A 331 -26.32 57.46 4.84
N SER A 332 -27.54 57.43 4.31
CA SER A 332 -27.83 56.80 3.01
C SER A 332 -26.84 57.30 1.93
N ASP A 333 -26.45 58.57 2.01
CA ASP A 333 -25.45 59.18 1.14
C ASP A 333 -24.02 58.67 1.38
N GLU A 334 -23.61 58.40 2.62
CA GLU A 334 -22.31 57.78 2.88
C GLU A 334 -22.26 56.33 2.36
N LEU A 335 -23.34 55.56 2.50
CA LEU A 335 -23.43 54.22 1.93
C LEU A 335 -23.42 54.26 0.40
N ARG A 336 -24.08 55.26 -0.20
CA ARG A 336 -24.06 55.49 -1.65
C ARG A 336 -22.65 55.87 -2.13
N ARG A 337 -21.95 56.77 -1.43
CA ARG A 337 -20.55 57.14 -1.71
C ARG A 337 -19.59 55.96 -1.57
N ILE A 338 -19.77 55.10 -0.56
CA ILE A 338 -18.96 53.87 -0.41
C ILE A 338 -19.25 52.88 -1.55
N LYS A 339 -20.51 52.72 -1.94
CA LYS A 339 -20.91 51.85 -3.04
C LYS A 339 -20.38 52.37 -4.38
N GLU A 340 -20.49 53.66 -4.64
CA GLU A 340 -19.93 54.33 -5.83
C GLU A 340 -18.40 54.25 -5.84
N ALA A 341 -17.73 54.45 -4.70
CA ALA A 341 -16.28 54.27 -4.59
C ALA A 341 -15.85 52.81 -4.84
N SER A 342 -16.70 51.83 -4.50
CA SER A 342 -16.42 50.41 -4.78
C SER A 342 -16.61 50.02 -6.26
N LEU A 343 -17.41 50.78 -7.00
CA LEU A 343 -17.75 50.54 -8.40
C LEU A 343 -16.81 51.26 -9.39
N ARG A 344 -16.03 52.24 -8.92
CA ARG A 344 -15.02 52.89 -9.76
C ARG A 344 -13.91 51.89 -10.11
N PRO A 345 -13.48 51.82 -11.39
CA PRO A 345 -12.32 51.02 -11.75
C PRO A 345 -11.12 51.55 -10.97
N LYS A 346 -10.47 50.65 -10.21
CA LYS A 346 -9.29 50.99 -9.41
C LYS A 346 -8.13 51.27 -10.34
N THR A 347 -7.36 52.31 -10.03
CA THR A 347 -6.14 52.61 -10.79
C THR A 347 -5.06 51.56 -10.48
N ASP A 348 -4.10 51.37 -11.39
CA ASP A 348 -3.02 50.40 -11.19
C ASP A 348 -2.21 50.69 -9.91
N ALA A 349 -2.07 51.95 -9.52
CA ALA A 349 -1.44 52.37 -8.27
C ALA A 349 -2.21 51.90 -7.02
N GLU A 350 -3.55 51.95 -7.05
CA GLU A 350 -4.39 51.42 -5.96
C GLU A 350 -4.33 49.89 -5.90
N ILE A 351 -4.29 49.23 -7.06
CA ILE A 351 -4.12 47.78 -7.14
C ILE A 351 -2.76 47.37 -6.55
N ALA A 352 -1.68 48.11 -6.86
CA ALA A 352 -0.36 47.89 -6.29
C ALA A 352 -0.36 48.05 -4.75
N LYS A 353 -0.97 49.12 -4.22
CA LYS A 353 -1.13 49.32 -2.77
C LYS A 353 -1.91 48.19 -2.09
N ILE A 354 -2.97 47.70 -2.73
CA ILE A 354 -3.75 46.55 -2.20
C ILE A 354 -2.91 45.27 -2.22
N LYS A 355 -2.11 45.04 -3.27
CA LYS A 355 -1.22 43.88 -3.36
C LYS A 355 -0.14 43.94 -2.28
N GLU A 356 0.48 45.09 -2.06
CA GLU A 356 1.47 45.30 -1.01
C GLU A 356 0.87 45.10 0.40
N ALA A 357 -0.30 45.68 0.68
CA ALA A 357 -1.00 45.49 1.95
C ALA A 357 -1.37 44.01 2.19
N ARG A 358 -1.74 43.27 1.13
CA ARG A 358 -1.97 41.82 1.22
C ARG A 358 -0.68 41.04 1.45
N ALA A 359 0.45 41.46 0.88
CA ALA A 359 1.75 40.85 1.13
C ALA A 359 2.17 41.03 2.59
N ARG A 360 2.09 42.25 3.13
CA ARG A 360 2.38 42.53 4.55
C ARG A 360 1.50 41.72 5.50
N ARG A 361 0.20 41.60 5.23
CA ARG A 361 -0.69 40.73 6.04
C ARG A 361 -0.30 39.26 5.99
N LYS A 362 0.14 38.75 4.83
CA LYS A 362 0.63 37.38 4.71
C LYS A 362 1.93 37.16 5.49
N GLU A 363 2.81 38.15 5.49
CA GLU A 363 4.05 38.15 6.26
C GLU A 363 3.75 38.14 7.77
N GLU A 364 2.90 39.05 8.27
CA GLU A 364 2.44 39.05 9.67
C GLU A 364 1.76 37.73 10.08
N GLU A 365 0.96 37.14 9.18
CA GLU A 365 0.35 35.82 9.43
C GLU A 365 1.39 34.69 9.48
N SER A 366 2.44 34.78 8.67
CA SER A 366 3.54 33.81 8.66
C SER A 366 4.39 33.91 9.93
N GLU A 367 4.67 35.13 10.41
CA GLU A 367 5.36 35.38 11.68
C GLU A 367 4.54 34.86 12.87
N LYS A 368 3.24 35.18 12.92
CA LYS A 368 2.34 34.64 13.97
C LYS A 368 2.24 33.12 13.94
N LYS A 369 2.37 32.49 12.76
CA LYS A 369 2.44 31.02 12.65
C LYS A 369 3.78 30.48 13.15
N ALA A 370 4.89 31.15 12.83
CA ALA A 370 6.22 30.78 13.31
C ALA A 370 6.31 30.92 14.84
N GLU A 371 5.80 32.01 15.43
CA GLU A 371 5.75 32.19 16.89
C GLU A 371 4.93 31.08 17.58
N LYS A 372 3.79 30.71 17.01
CA LYS A 372 2.98 29.58 17.51
C LYS A 372 3.70 28.23 17.41
N LEU A 373 4.52 28.03 16.38
CA LEU A 373 5.31 26.82 16.22
C LEU A 373 6.43 26.78 17.26
N ASN A 374 7.12 27.90 17.48
CA ASN A 374 8.19 28.01 18.47
C ASN A 374 7.65 27.76 19.90
N ARG A 375 6.52 28.39 20.26
CA ARG A 375 5.82 28.10 21.54
C ARG A 375 5.43 26.63 21.70
N LYS A 376 5.10 25.94 20.61
CA LYS A 376 4.82 24.49 20.66
C LYS A 376 6.08 23.67 20.90
N GLN A 377 7.20 24.06 20.30
CA GLN A 377 8.50 23.40 20.52
C GLN A 377 9.01 23.63 21.95
N GLU A 378 8.90 24.85 22.47
CA GLU A 378 9.22 25.17 23.88
C GLU A 378 8.36 24.38 24.86
N ASN A 379 7.05 24.27 24.59
CA ASN A 379 6.18 23.43 25.41
C ASN A 379 6.56 21.94 25.33
N ALA A 380 6.97 21.46 24.15
CA ALA A 380 7.39 20.07 23.99
C ALA A 380 8.69 19.78 24.78
N SER A 381 9.70 20.65 24.68
CA SER A 381 10.95 20.50 25.41
C SER A 381 10.74 20.59 26.93
N PHE A 382 9.83 21.47 27.39
CA PHE A 382 9.41 21.52 28.80
C PHE A 382 8.84 20.18 29.29
N TRP A 383 7.98 19.54 28.50
CA TRP A 383 7.40 18.23 28.86
C TRP A 383 8.45 17.11 28.84
N GLU A 384 9.39 17.12 27.88
CA GLU A 384 10.50 16.16 27.84
C GLU A 384 11.40 16.28 29.07
N GLN A 385 11.77 17.49 29.48
CA GLN A 385 12.54 17.72 30.71
C GLN A 385 11.81 17.20 31.96
N LYS A 386 10.50 17.45 32.05
CA LYS A 386 9.67 16.95 33.16
C LYS A 386 9.61 15.42 33.20
N LEU A 387 9.56 14.79 32.03
CA LEU A 387 9.51 13.34 31.88
C LEU A 387 10.86 12.69 32.24
N ASN A 388 11.98 13.32 31.86
CA ASN A 388 13.31 12.88 32.29
C ASN A 388 13.51 13.02 33.80
N LYS A 389 13.08 14.13 34.41
CA LYS A 389 13.12 14.31 35.87
C LYS A 389 12.29 13.27 36.64
N ALA A 390 11.17 12.82 36.06
CA ALA A 390 10.36 11.73 36.61
C ALA A 390 11.02 10.35 36.47
N LYS A 391 11.77 10.10 35.39
CA LYS A 391 12.59 8.89 35.23
C LYS A 391 13.74 8.86 36.25
N ASP A 392 14.39 9.99 36.50
CA ASP A 392 15.47 10.06 37.47
C ASP A 392 14.99 9.83 38.90
N SER A 393 13.82 10.37 39.27
CA SER A 393 13.24 10.14 40.61
C SER A 393 12.79 8.70 40.82
N THR A 394 12.26 8.03 39.79
CA THR A 394 11.90 6.61 39.85
C THR A 394 13.13 5.72 39.93
N ASN A 395 14.19 5.99 39.16
CA ASN A 395 15.46 5.28 39.29
C ASN A 395 16.10 5.46 40.67
N LYS A 396 16.02 6.67 41.25
CA LYS A 396 16.52 6.93 42.61
C LYS A 396 15.74 6.14 43.68
N ARG A 397 14.42 5.96 43.49
CA ARG A 397 13.56 5.16 44.37
C ARG A 397 13.84 3.65 44.26
N LEU A 398 14.03 3.14 43.05
CA LEU A 398 14.38 1.73 42.79
C LEU A 398 15.81 1.40 43.25
N GLY A 399 16.73 2.37 43.24
CA GLY A 399 18.08 2.23 43.77
C GLY A 399 18.11 2.05 45.29
N SER A 400 17.21 2.70 46.03
CA SER A 400 17.12 2.58 47.50
C SER A 400 16.39 1.32 47.98
N GLU A 401 15.60 0.68 47.14
CA GLU A 401 14.79 -0.50 47.51
C GLU A 401 15.55 -1.83 47.42
N LYS A 402 16.77 -1.83 46.85
CA LYS A 402 17.65 -3.01 46.76
C LYS A 402 18.40 -3.38 48.05
N GLN A 403 18.16 -2.70 49.18
CA GLN A 403 18.69 -3.10 50.50
C GLN A 403 17.65 -3.78 51.42
N ALA A 404 16.44 -4.08 50.94
CA ALA A 404 15.49 -4.87 51.71
C ALA A 404 15.80 -6.37 51.60
N LYS A 405 16.00 -7.01 52.76
CA LYS A 405 16.29 -8.44 52.96
C LYS A 405 15.31 -9.33 52.17
N PRO A 406 15.77 -10.45 51.59
CA PRO A 406 14.90 -11.37 50.86
C PRO A 406 13.89 -12.05 51.81
N PRO A 407 12.60 -12.11 51.46
CA PRO A 407 11.65 -12.95 52.17
C PRO A 407 11.97 -14.43 51.93
N LYS A 408 11.88 -15.22 53.01
CA LYS A 408 12.11 -16.66 53.01
C LYS A 408 11.05 -17.39 52.20
N SER A 409 11.53 -18.25 51.30
CA SER A 409 10.96 -19.54 50.86
C SER A 409 9.44 -19.65 50.69
N GLY A 410 8.99 -19.82 49.44
CA GLY A 410 7.66 -20.35 49.18
C GLY A 410 7.34 -20.55 47.70
N VAL A 411 7.44 -21.81 47.27
CA VAL A 411 6.71 -22.43 46.14
C VAL A 411 7.16 -22.03 44.73
N VAL A 412 7.98 -22.92 44.16
CA VAL A 412 8.33 -22.99 42.74
C VAL A 412 7.11 -23.44 41.93
N ARG A 413 6.52 -22.54 41.13
CA ARG A 413 5.76 -22.91 39.94
C ARG A 413 6.61 -22.60 38.71
N ARG A 414 7.05 -23.67 38.03
CA ARG A 414 7.64 -23.62 36.68
C ARG A 414 6.61 -23.03 35.72
N ASN A 415 6.90 -21.85 35.20
CA ASN A 415 6.34 -21.39 33.93
C ASN A 415 7.53 -21.02 33.05
N ASP A 416 7.77 -21.86 32.05
CA ASP A 416 8.72 -21.64 30.98
C ASP A 416 8.21 -20.46 30.13
N TYR A 417 8.86 -19.30 30.26
CA TYR A 417 8.79 -18.23 29.28
C TYR A 417 10.14 -18.09 28.61
N GLU A 418 10.16 -18.45 27.34
CA GLU A 418 11.29 -18.33 26.43
C GLU A 418 11.85 -16.90 26.45
N SER A 419 13.17 -16.85 26.62
CA SER A 419 14.00 -15.65 26.57
C SER A 419 13.87 -14.96 25.21
N ILE A 420 13.13 -13.85 25.16
CA ILE A 420 13.11 -12.94 24.01
C ILE A 420 14.49 -12.28 23.95
N GLN A 421 15.29 -12.66 22.95
CA GLN A 421 16.55 -12.01 22.62
C GLN A 421 16.31 -10.52 22.27
N PRO A 422 17.16 -9.58 22.72
CA PRO A 422 17.07 -8.19 22.30
C PRO A 422 17.32 -8.08 20.78
N GLN A 423 16.47 -7.30 20.11
CA GLN A 423 16.63 -6.97 18.69
C GLN A 423 17.98 -6.28 18.46
N PRO A 424 18.71 -6.59 17.36
CA PRO A 424 19.91 -5.86 17.01
C PRO A 424 19.57 -4.41 16.65
N GLU A 425 20.32 -3.48 17.23
CA GLU A 425 20.23 -2.05 16.92
C GLU A 425 20.46 -1.82 15.43
N ILE A 426 19.56 -1.04 14.83
CA ILE A 426 19.63 -0.65 13.42
C ILE A 426 20.79 0.36 13.29
N PRO A 427 21.78 0.16 12.42
CA PRO A 427 22.90 1.09 12.28
C PRO A 427 22.44 2.46 11.73
N PRO A 428 23.11 3.56 12.12
CA PRO A 428 22.71 4.96 11.84
C PRO A 428 22.84 5.42 10.37
N LEU A 429 22.97 4.50 9.42
CA LEU A 429 23.14 4.80 7.99
C LEU A 429 21.93 5.50 7.34
N LEU A 430 20.76 5.49 7.97
CA LEU A 430 19.56 6.17 7.47
C LEU A 430 19.54 7.67 7.80
N GLU A 431 20.23 8.13 8.85
CA GLU A 431 20.27 9.56 9.20
C GLU A 431 21.21 10.32 8.27
N GLU A 432 22.37 9.74 7.94
CA GLU A 432 23.33 10.30 7.00
C GLU A 432 22.75 10.48 5.58
N LEU A 433 21.96 9.50 5.11
CA LEU A 433 21.27 9.56 3.82
C LEU A 433 20.14 10.60 3.78
N VAL A 434 19.52 10.90 4.92
CA VAL A 434 18.48 11.94 5.03
C VAL A 434 19.12 13.33 5.08
N GLU A 435 20.25 13.49 5.75
CA GLU A 435 20.99 14.76 5.78
C GLU A 435 21.64 15.09 4.43
N SER A 436 22.24 14.11 3.77
CA SER A 436 22.82 14.28 2.44
C SER A 436 21.76 14.70 1.40
N ARG A 437 20.53 14.18 1.51
CA ARG A 437 19.40 14.62 0.67
C ARG A 437 18.90 16.03 0.99
N LYS A 438 18.93 16.46 2.26
CA LYS A 438 18.56 17.84 2.62
C LYS A 438 19.56 18.85 2.06
N ALA A 439 20.85 18.53 2.08
CA ALA A 439 21.91 19.37 1.51
C ALA A 439 21.78 19.51 -0.01
N ALA A 440 21.50 18.42 -0.72
CA ALA A 440 21.28 18.44 -2.18
C ALA A 440 20.05 19.28 -2.59
N VAL A 441 18.94 19.18 -1.83
CA VAL A 441 17.74 19.98 -2.08
C VAL A 441 17.98 21.47 -1.77
N TRP A 442 18.79 21.79 -0.76
CA TRP A 442 19.10 23.17 -0.42
C TRP A 442 19.95 23.86 -1.50
N HIS A 443 20.97 23.17 -2.04
CA HIS A 443 21.78 23.70 -3.14
C HIS A 443 20.97 23.93 -4.43
N GLN A 444 19.97 23.10 -4.72
CA GLN A 444 19.16 23.23 -5.93
C GLN A 444 18.12 24.35 -5.88
N VAL A 445 17.82 24.88 -4.69
CA VAL A 445 16.83 25.97 -4.51
C VAL A 445 17.52 27.33 -4.36
N HIS A 446 18.82 27.36 -4.02
CA HIS A 446 19.54 28.58 -3.66
C HIS A 446 20.86 28.82 -4.41
N GLY A 447 21.27 27.90 -5.29
CA GLY A 447 22.24 28.16 -6.36
C GLY A 447 21.52 28.33 -7.69
#